data_AF-A0A843ERE4-F1
#
_entry.id   AF-A0A843ERE4-F1
#
_cell.length_a   1.000
_cell.length_b   1.000
_cell.length_c   1.000
_cell.angle_alpha   90.00
_cell.angle_beta   90.00
_cell.angle_gamma   90.00
#
_symmetry.space_group_name_H-M   'P 1'
#
loop_
_entity.id
_entity.type
_entity.pdbx_description
1 polymer ?
#
loop_
_entity_poly.entity_id
_entity_poly.type
_entity_poly.pdbx_seq_one_letter_code
_entity_poly.pdbx_strand_id
1 'polypeptide(L)'
;MAEELTYFKGTHRVIAPEKTIDNNKDKLKTAGITRIADITDLDRIGLPVYTAIRPTAEYGGVSIYGGKGISKDHAKASAMMEGFERYSAERQDEDMTLTSTITDIGDKGEYIDPKSLNLPKEFERKDIRDMTLEWSLAHDLISDKDYYIPTNAIYHPYNHENDVESLFKSNTNGLASG
;
A
#
# COMPACT_ATOMS: atom_id res chain seq x y z
N MET A 1 -19.01 9.03 -15.68
CA MET A 1 -19.80 7.78 -15.70
C MET A 1 -19.06 6.78 -14.86
N ALA A 2 -19.73 6.07 -13.95
CA ALA A 2 -19.07 5.01 -13.18
C ALA A 2 -18.63 3.90 -14.15
N GLU A 3 -17.40 3.41 -14.02
CA GLU A 3 -16.93 2.29 -14.82
C GLU A 3 -17.63 1.01 -14.36
N GLU A 4 -18.21 0.26 -15.31
CA GLU A 4 -18.92 -0.98 -15.00
C GLU A 4 -17.97 -2.19 -15.03
N LEU A 5 -18.25 -3.20 -14.21
CA LEU A 5 -17.52 -4.47 -14.25
C LEU A 5 -17.80 -5.19 -15.57
N THR A 6 -16.75 -5.45 -16.36
CA THR A 6 -16.88 -6.11 -17.67
C THR A 6 -16.18 -7.46 -17.75
N TYR A 7 -15.32 -7.78 -16.78
CA TYR A 7 -14.51 -8.99 -16.77
C TYR A 7 -14.75 -9.79 -15.49
N PHE A 8 -15.20 -11.05 -15.65
CA PHE A 8 -15.63 -11.92 -14.54
C PHE A 8 -14.92 -13.28 -14.47
N LYS A 9 -14.00 -13.56 -15.39
CA LYS A 9 -13.34 -14.87 -15.48
C LYS A 9 -12.19 -14.95 -14.48
N GLY A 10 -12.43 -15.49 -13.29
CA GLY A 10 -11.41 -15.68 -12.24
C GLY A 10 -11.12 -14.44 -11.37
N THR A 11 -11.51 -13.26 -11.82
CA THR A 11 -11.51 -12.00 -11.06
C THR A 11 -12.67 -11.14 -11.55
N HIS A 12 -13.07 -10.13 -10.76
CA HIS A 12 -14.10 -9.14 -11.12
C HIS A 12 -13.42 -7.79 -11.34
N ARG A 13 -13.32 -7.35 -12.59
CA ARG A 13 -12.61 -6.11 -12.97
C ARG A 13 -13.36 -5.37 -14.08
N VAL A 14 -13.08 -4.07 -14.22
CA VAL A 14 -13.63 -3.21 -15.28
C VAL A 14 -12.98 -3.45 -16.64
N ILE A 15 -11.81 -4.09 -16.68
CA ILE A 15 -11.08 -4.49 -17.89
C ILE A 15 -10.42 -5.86 -17.75
N ALA A 16 -10.12 -6.49 -18.88
CA ALA A 16 -9.39 -7.76 -18.94
C ALA A 16 -7.90 -7.60 -18.54
N PRO A 17 -7.27 -8.64 -17.97
CA PRO A 17 -5.88 -8.57 -17.49
C PRO A 17 -4.86 -8.23 -18.59
N GLU A 18 -5.08 -8.65 -19.83
CA GLU A 18 -4.23 -8.30 -20.99
C GLU A 18 -4.22 -6.78 -21.20
N LYS A 19 -5.39 -6.15 -21.07
CA LYS A 19 -5.51 -4.69 -21.19
C LYS A 19 -4.89 -3.97 -20.00
N THR A 20 -5.02 -4.51 -18.78
CA THR A 20 -4.31 -3.99 -17.60
C THR A 20 -2.79 -4.01 -17.82
N ILE A 21 -2.24 -5.12 -18.34
CA ILE A 21 -0.82 -5.25 -18.66
C ILE A 21 -0.41 -4.22 -19.73
N ASP A 22 -1.15 -4.13 -20.82
CA ASP A 22 -0.82 -3.23 -21.92
C ASP A 22 -0.87 -1.76 -21.52
N ASN A 23 -1.84 -1.37 -20.69
CA ASN A 23 -2.00 0.01 -20.22
C ASN A 23 -0.90 0.45 -19.25
N ASN A 24 -0.23 -0.49 -18.58
CA ASN A 24 0.69 -0.14 -17.48
C ASN A 24 2.14 -0.60 -17.70
N LYS A 25 2.43 -1.40 -18.73
CA LYS A 25 3.80 -1.88 -19.02
C LYS A 25 4.84 -0.77 -19.14
N ASP A 26 4.45 0.42 -19.62
CA ASP A 26 5.38 1.54 -19.78
C ASP A 26 5.74 2.21 -18.44
N LYS A 27 4.96 1.97 -17.38
CA LYS A 27 5.20 2.49 -16.03
C LYS A 27 6.17 1.63 -15.22
N LEU A 28 6.54 0.44 -15.70
CA LEU A 28 7.46 -0.47 -15.00
C LEU A 28 8.77 0.22 -14.64
N LYS A 29 9.32 1.02 -15.56
CA LYS A 29 10.56 1.77 -15.34
C LYS A 29 10.42 2.80 -14.22
N THR A 30 9.32 3.54 -14.20
CA THR A 30 9.03 4.54 -13.15
C THR A 30 8.95 3.88 -11.79
N ALA A 31 8.24 2.75 -11.70
CA ALA A 31 8.15 1.98 -10.48
C ALA A 31 9.42 1.16 -10.19
N GLY A 32 10.51 1.30 -10.94
CA GLY A 32 11.75 0.54 -10.71
C GLY A 32 11.64 -0.98 -10.87
N ILE A 33 10.57 -1.48 -11.51
CA ILE A 33 10.38 -2.91 -11.79
C ILE A 33 11.23 -3.25 -13.01
N THR A 34 12.29 -4.02 -12.80
CA THR A 34 13.26 -4.36 -13.86
C THR A 34 12.90 -5.64 -14.60
N ARG A 35 12.10 -6.52 -13.98
CA ARG A 35 11.70 -7.78 -14.59
C ARG A 35 10.37 -8.28 -14.04
N ILE A 36 9.55 -8.84 -14.93
CA ILE A 36 8.40 -9.68 -14.58
C ILE A 36 8.65 -11.06 -15.16
N ALA A 37 8.78 -12.07 -14.30
CA ALA A 37 9.20 -13.43 -14.66
C ALA A 37 8.10 -14.45 -14.40
N ASP A 38 7.86 -15.33 -15.37
CA ASP A 38 7.07 -16.55 -15.20
C ASP A 38 7.90 -17.56 -14.40
N ILE A 39 7.39 -18.00 -13.25
CA ILE A 39 8.04 -18.98 -12.39
C ILE A 39 7.17 -20.23 -12.19
N THR A 40 6.15 -20.41 -13.04
CA THR A 40 5.19 -21.51 -12.97
C THR A 40 5.88 -22.88 -12.90
N ASP A 41 6.93 -23.06 -13.69
CA ASP A 41 7.64 -24.34 -13.83
C ASP A 41 8.65 -24.62 -12.70
N LEU A 42 8.74 -23.75 -11.69
CA LEU A 42 9.51 -24.02 -10.47
C LEU A 42 8.77 -24.97 -9.50
N ASP A 43 7.47 -25.17 -9.70
CA ASP A 43 6.67 -26.16 -8.98
C ASP A 43 6.01 -27.16 -9.95
N ARG A 44 5.56 -28.29 -9.43
CA ARG A 44 4.93 -29.40 -10.17
C ARG A 44 3.43 -29.25 -10.40
N ILE A 45 2.77 -28.27 -9.78
CA ILE A 45 1.31 -28.09 -9.87
C ILE A 45 0.92 -27.50 -11.23
N GLY A 46 1.77 -26.66 -11.83
CA GLY A 46 1.50 -26.02 -13.13
C GLY A 46 0.47 -24.88 -13.09
N LEU A 47 0.17 -24.34 -11.89
CA LEU A 47 -0.67 -23.14 -11.77
C LEU A 47 0.15 -21.89 -12.08
N PRO A 48 -0.36 -20.93 -12.90
CA PRO A 48 0.37 -19.74 -13.26
C PRO A 48 0.81 -18.89 -12.06
N VAL A 49 2.13 -18.71 -11.92
CA VAL A 49 2.74 -17.85 -10.91
C VAL A 49 3.82 -16.99 -11.56
N TYR A 50 3.76 -15.68 -11.30
CA TYR A 50 4.73 -14.70 -11.76
C TYR A 50 5.38 -13.99 -10.58
N THR A 51 6.52 -13.37 -10.83
CA THR A 51 7.17 -12.45 -9.89
C THR A 51 7.54 -11.14 -10.57
N ALA A 52 7.34 -10.02 -9.89
CA ALA A 52 7.85 -8.71 -10.28
C ALA A 52 9.07 -8.37 -9.41
N ILE A 53 10.17 -8.00 -10.04
CA ILE A 53 11.45 -7.74 -9.36
C ILE A 53 11.73 -6.24 -9.42
N ARG A 54 11.86 -5.63 -8.25
CA ARG A 54 12.07 -4.21 -8.02
C ARG A 54 13.28 -3.97 -7.12
N PRO A 55 14.49 -3.88 -7.68
CA PRO A 55 15.72 -3.70 -6.90
C PRO A 55 15.78 -2.36 -6.16
N THR A 56 15.01 -1.37 -6.60
CA THR A 56 14.95 -0.02 -6.03
C THR A 56 13.84 0.13 -4.98
N ALA A 57 13.38 -0.98 -4.39
CA ALA A 57 12.42 -0.91 -3.31
C ALA A 57 13.01 -0.19 -2.10
N GLU A 58 12.17 0.59 -1.42
CA GLU A 58 12.56 1.41 -0.27
C GLU A 58 13.14 0.53 0.85
N TYR A 59 14.06 1.11 1.63
CA TYR A 59 14.71 0.38 2.70
C TYR A 59 13.67 -0.10 3.74
N GLY A 60 13.73 -1.39 4.07
CA GLY A 60 12.74 -2.08 4.91
C GLY A 60 11.65 -2.79 4.13
N GLY A 61 11.57 -2.60 2.81
CA GLY A 61 10.66 -3.28 1.90
C GLY A 61 11.24 -4.57 1.32
N VAL A 62 10.40 -5.31 0.59
CA VAL A 62 10.82 -6.50 -0.18
C VAL A 62 10.94 -6.11 -1.65
N SER A 63 11.90 -6.69 -2.38
CA SER A 63 12.19 -6.38 -3.78
C SER A 63 11.58 -7.36 -4.80
N ILE A 64 10.81 -8.35 -4.33
CA ILE A 64 10.18 -9.38 -5.16
C ILE A 64 8.71 -9.49 -4.74
N TYR A 65 7.81 -9.26 -5.69
CA TYR A 65 6.37 -9.30 -5.48
C TYR A 65 5.74 -10.43 -6.27
N GLY A 66 4.79 -11.13 -5.66
CA GLY A 66 4.18 -12.32 -6.25
C GLY A 66 3.00 -11.97 -7.12
N GLY A 67 2.69 -12.83 -8.10
CA GLY A 67 1.46 -12.73 -8.86
C GLY A 67 0.91 -14.11 -9.15
N LYS A 68 -0.39 -14.27 -8.96
CA LYS A 68 -1.08 -15.56 -9.17
C LYS A 68 -2.33 -15.35 -10.00
N GLY A 69 -2.74 -16.41 -10.70
CA GLY A 69 -3.98 -16.34 -11.45
C GLY A 69 -4.32 -17.62 -12.19
N ILE A 70 -5.55 -17.69 -12.67
CA ILE A 70 -6.05 -18.86 -13.43
C ILE A 70 -5.51 -18.94 -14.87
N SER A 71 -4.84 -17.88 -15.35
CA SER A 71 -4.09 -17.85 -16.61
C SER A 71 -2.79 -17.07 -16.42
N LYS A 72 -1.87 -17.18 -17.38
CA LYS A 72 -0.60 -16.43 -17.36
C LYS A 72 -0.83 -14.91 -17.30
N ASP A 73 -1.81 -14.39 -18.04
CA ASP A 73 -2.11 -12.96 -18.02
C ASP A 73 -2.66 -12.48 -16.67
N HIS A 74 -3.50 -13.28 -15.99
CA HIS A 74 -3.91 -12.95 -14.62
C HIS A 74 -2.73 -12.90 -13.66
N ALA A 75 -1.87 -13.92 -13.68
CA ALA A 75 -0.73 -14.00 -12.79
C ALA A 75 0.28 -12.87 -13.06
N LYS A 76 0.53 -12.57 -14.35
CA LYS A 76 1.40 -11.47 -14.77
C LYS A 76 0.84 -10.11 -14.38
N ALA A 77 -0.45 -9.86 -14.60
CA ALA A 77 -1.11 -8.64 -14.16
C ALA A 77 -1.06 -8.51 -12.64
N SER A 78 -1.32 -9.60 -11.90
CA SER A 78 -1.23 -9.62 -10.43
C SER A 78 0.17 -9.23 -9.94
N ALA A 79 1.25 -9.81 -10.48
CA ALA A 79 2.62 -9.47 -10.06
C ALA A 79 2.96 -8.02 -10.38
N MET A 80 2.56 -7.55 -11.57
CA MET A 80 2.78 -6.17 -12.01
C MET A 80 2.08 -5.17 -11.09
N MET A 81 0.79 -5.39 -10.84
CA MET A 81 -0.05 -4.49 -10.06
C MET A 81 0.32 -4.51 -8.57
N GLU A 82 0.75 -5.64 -8.02
CA GLU A 82 1.32 -5.69 -6.66
C GLU A 82 2.62 -4.87 -6.59
N GLY A 83 3.50 -4.98 -7.58
CA GLY A 83 4.70 -4.14 -7.64
C GLY A 83 4.39 -2.64 -7.69
N PHE A 84 3.34 -2.23 -8.41
CA PHE A 84 2.88 -0.84 -8.42
C PHE A 84 2.23 -0.41 -7.10
N GLU A 85 1.41 -1.26 -6.49
CA GLU A 85 0.84 -1.01 -5.16
C GLU A 85 1.95 -0.72 -4.15
N ARG A 86 3.03 -1.51 -4.15
CA ARG A 86 4.15 -1.34 -3.21
C ARG A 86 5.00 -0.12 -3.51
N TYR A 87 5.23 0.19 -4.78
CA TYR A 87 5.86 1.46 -5.16
C TYR A 87 5.04 2.66 -4.67
N SER A 88 3.72 2.65 -4.88
CA SER A 88 2.83 3.74 -4.50
C SER A 88 2.57 3.86 -3.00
N ALA A 89 2.94 2.84 -2.22
CA ALA A 89 2.86 2.87 -0.75
C ALA A 89 4.13 3.41 -0.09
N GLU A 90 5.18 3.65 -0.86
CA GLU A 90 6.38 4.32 -0.37
C GLU A 90 6.16 5.83 -0.36
N ARG A 91 6.68 6.49 0.68
CA ARG A 91 6.61 7.94 0.81
C ARG A 91 7.36 8.62 -0.34
N GLN A 92 6.72 9.59 -0.97
CA GLN A 92 7.29 10.46 -2.00
C GLN A 92 7.61 11.84 -1.43
N ASP A 93 8.47 12.59 -2.10
CA ASP A 93 8.88 13.94 -1.66
C ASP A 93 7.71 14.93 -1.67
N GLU A 94 6.70 14.71 -2.52
CA GLU A 94 5.51 15.54 -2.61
C GLU A 94 4.42 15.21 -1.56
N ASP A 95 4.60 14.14 -0.78
CA ASP A 95 3.62 13.72 0.21
C ASP A 95 3.62 14.65 1.42
N MET A 96 2.51 15.38 1.59
CA MET A 96 2.33 16.33 2.67
C MET A 96 1.93 15.62 3.96
N THR A 97 2.74 15.84 5.00
CA THR A 97 2.47 15.36 6.36
C THR A 97 2.58 16.50 7.38
N LEU A 98 2.00 16.30 8.56
CA LEU A 98 2.13 17.20 9.70
C LEU A 98 2.74 16.47 10.88
N THR A 99 3.76 17.05 11.49
CA THR A 99 4.32 16.56 12.76
C THR A 99 3.62 17.27 13.91
N SER A 100 2.94 16.51 14.78
CA SER A 100 2.19 17.07 15.91
C SER A 100 1.92 16.02 17.00
N THR A 101 1.62 16.49 18.20
CA THR A 101 1.13 15.61 19.28
C THR A 101 -0.34 15.26 19.05
N ILE A 102 -0.84 14.24 19.74
CA ILE A 102 -2.28 13.92 19.72
C ILE A 102 -3.09 15.06 20.35
N THR A 103 -2.53 15.75 21.34
CA THR A 103 -3.21 16.88 21.99
C THR A 103 -3.41 18.06 21.04
N ASP A 104 -2.42 18.33 20.18
CA ASP A 104 -2.40 19.55 19.35
C ASP A 104 -2.99 19.34 17.95
N ILE A 105 -3.05 18.10 17.43
CA ILE A 105 -3.57 17.85 16.07
C ILE A 105 -5.03 18.25 15.91
N GLY A 106 -5.81 18.25 17.00
CA GLY A 106 -7.21 18.69 17.01
C GLY A 106 -7.40 20.15 16.58
N ASP A 107 -6.38 21.00 16.77
CA ASP A 107 -6.42 22.40 16.30
C ASP A 107 -6.28 22.51 14.77
N LYS A 108 -5.87 21.43 14.09
CA LYS A 108 -5.75 21.35 12.63
C LYS A 108 -6.99 20.75 11.96
N GLY A 109 -7.73 19.87 12.65
CA GLY A 109 -8.94 19.25 12.14
C GLY A 109 -9.40 18.02 12.94
N GLU A 110 -10.45 17.36 12.46
CA GLU A 110 -10.89 16.07 13.03
C GLU A 110 -9.78 15.02 12.85
N TYR A 111 -9.57 14.16 13.85
CA TYR A 111 -8.56 13.10 13.80
C TYR A 111 -9.12 11.79 14.36
N ILE A 112 -8.57 10.66 13.92
CA ILE A 112 -8.89 9.34 14.46
C ILE A 112 -8.08 9.12 15.74
N ASP A 113 -8.76 8.74 16.83
CA ASP A 113 -8.09 8.32 18.07
C ASP A 113 -7.14 7.14 17.77
N PRO A 114 -5.81 7.31 17.93
CA PRO A 114 -4.88 6.25 17.59
C PRO A 114 -5.12 4.94 18.36
N LYS A 115 -5.78 4.98 19.52
CA LYS A 115 -6.13 3.76 20.26
C LYS A 115 -7.17 2.89 19.55
N SER A 116 -7.95 3.44 18.62
CA SER A 116 -8.90 2.66 17.81
C SER A 116 -8.20 1.78 16.75
N LEU A 117 -6.90 1.96 16.54
CA LEU A 117 -6.10 1.20 15.56
C LEU A 117 -5.60 -0.16 16.08
N ASN A 118 -6.13 -0.64 17.22
CA ASN A 118 -5.71 -1.90 17.86
C ASN A 118 -4.18 -1.95 18.10
N LEU A 119 -3.68 -0.95 18.84
CA LEU A 119 -2.26 -0.77 19.08
C LEU A 119 -1.61 -1.98 19.79
N PRO A 120 -0.29 -2.20 19.60
CA PRO A 120 0.46 -3.19 20.37
C PRO A 120 0.30 -3.00 21.88
N LYS A 121 0.40 -4.12 22.63
CA LYS A 121 0.11 -4.17 24.08
C LYS A 121 0.91 -3.16 24.91
N GLU A 122 2.11 -2.78 24.48
CA GLU A 122 2.94 -1.78 25.13
C GLU A 122 2.26 -0.39 25.22
N PHE A 123 1.31 -0.08 24.33
CA PHE A 123 0.58 1.18 24.29
C PHE A 123 -0.74 1.16 25.08
N GLU A 124 -1.19 0.01 25.62
CA GLU A 124 -2.45 -0.07 26.38
C GLU A 124 -2.45 0.84 27.61
N ARG A 125 -1.31 0.91 28.31
CA ARG A 125 -1.14 1.68 29.55
C ARG A 125 -0.24 2.90 29.37
N LYS A 126 0.31 3.11 28.18
CA LYS A 126 1.15 4.27 27.88
C LYS A 126 0.25 5.48 27.64
N ASP A 127 0.63 6.60 28.22
CA ASP A 127 0.06 7.88 27.81
C ASP A 127 0.70 8.28 26.48
N ILE A 128 -0.09 8.23 25.42
CA ILE A 128 0.37 8.53 24.06
C ILE A 128 0.10 9.99 23.68
N ARG A 129 -0.55 10.77 24.55
CA ARG A 129 -1.02 12.13 24.22
C ARG A 129 0.10 13.08 23.84
N ASP A 130 1.23 12.95 24.53
CA ASP A 130 2.43 13.78 24.32
C ASP A 130 3.40 13.18 23.30
N MET A 131 3.06 12.03 22.69
CA MET A 131 3.89 11.47 21.62
C MET A 131 3.77 12.33 20.37
N THR A 132 4.91 12.77 19.87
CA THR A 132 5.01 13.41 18.55
C THR A 132 4.82 12.35 17.48
N LEU A 133 3.76 12.48 16.69
CA LEU A 133 3.45 11.60 15.57
C LEU A 133 3.47 12.40 14.27
N GLU A 134 3.65 11.68 13.16
CA GLU A 134 3.39 12.21 11.84
C GLU A 134 1.94 11.89 11.45
N TRP A 135 1.25 12.86 10.87
CA TRP A 135 -0.15 12.80 10.52
C TRP A 135 -0.35 13.11 9.04
N SER A 136 -1.25 12.35 8.43
CA SER A 136 -1.70 12.56 7.05
C SER A 136 -3.22 12.70 7.04
N LEU A 137 -3.73 13.47 6.09
CA LEU A 137 -5.17 13.57 5.88
C LEU A 137 -5.68 12.34 5.12
N ALA A 138 -6.75 11.73 5.62
CA ALA A 138 -7.44 10.62 4.99
C ALA A 138 -8.94 10.92 4.91
N HIS A 139 -9.59 10.39 3.89
CA HIS A 139 -11.01 10.60 3.66
C HIS A 139 -11.82 9.36 4.07
N ASP A 140 -12.79 9.53 4.97
CA ASP A 140 -13.74 8.48 5.34
C ASP A 140 -14.91 8.44 4.36
N LEU A 141 -14.96 7.37 3.56
CA LEU A 141 -15.99 7.14 2.56
C LEU A 141 -17.39 6.92 3.14
N ILE A 142 -17.53 6.59 4.43
CA ILE A 142 -18.85 6.37 5.07
C ILE A 142 -19.43 7.69 5.54
N SER A 143 -18.65 8.51 6.24
CA SER A 143 -19.11 9.80 6.76
C SER A 143 -18.92 10.98 5.80
N ASP A 144 -18.20 10.79 4.69
CA ASP A 144 -17.83 11.83 3.71
C ASP A 144 -17.07 12.99 4.35
N LYS A 145 -16.12 12.65 5.23
CA LYS A 145 -15.32 13.61 6.00
C LYS A 145 -13.85 13.26 5.97
N ASP A 146 -13.03 14.30 6.12
CA ASP A 146 -11.59 14.14 6.23
C ASP A 146 -11.16 14.06 7.69
N TYR A 147 -10.26 13.12 7.97
CA TYR A 147 -9.66 12.88 9.27
C TYR A 147 -8.14 12.84 9.17
N TYR A 148 -7.46 13.44 10.12
CA TYR A 148 -6.05 13.15 10.34
C TYR A 148 -5.89 11.75 10.94
N ILE A 149 -5.02 10.96 10.31
CA ILE A 149 -4.63 9.64 10.80
C ILE A 149 -3.10 9.55 10.91
N PRO A 150 -2.55 8.75 11.84
CA PRO A 150 -1.11 8.55 11.92
C PRO A 150 -0.55 8.06 10.58
N THR A 151 0.45 8.75 10.04
CA THR A 151 1.08 8.42 8.75
C THR A 151 1.70 7.01 8.74
N ASN A 152 2.07 6.51 9.92
CA ASN A 152 2.48 5.12 10.16
C ASN A 152 1.45 4.08 9.67
N ALA A 153 0.17 4.43 9.58
CA ALA A 153 -0.91 3.57 9.09
C ALA A 153 -1.07 3.56 7.55
N ILE A 154 -0.36 4.44 6.84
CA ILE A 154 -0.55 4.66 5.39
C ILE A 154 0.62 4.08 4.60
N TYR A 155 1.84 4.50 4.92
CA TYR A 155 3.01 4.14 4.13
C TYR A 155 3.64 2.83 4.57
N HIS A 156 4.23 2.13 3.60
CA HIS A 156 5.04 0.96 3.84
C HIS A 156 6.20 0.85 2.83
N PRO A 157 7.46 0.76 3.31
CA PRO A 157 7.88 0.90 4.70
C PRO A 157 7.63 2.31 5.24
N TYR A 158 7.21 2.41 6.50
CA TYR A 158 7.17 3.70 7.20
C TYR A 158 8.49 3.91 7.93
N ASN A 159 9.30 4.83 7.40
CA ASN A 159 10.53 5.32 8.02
C ASN A 159 10.27 6.75 8.48
N HIS A 160 10.54 7.05 9.75
CA HIS A 160 10.31 8.36 10.35
C HIS A 160 11.61 8.94 10.92
N GLU A 161 11.64 10.25 11.08
CA GLU A 161 12.75 10.96 11.73
C GLU A 161 12.81 10.65 13.24
N ASN A 162 13.97 10.91 13.85
CA ASN A 162 14.25 10.52 15.25
C ASN A 162 13.37 11.21 16.30
N ASP A 163 12.78 12.36 15.98
CA ASP A 163 11.90 13.14 16.87
C ASP A 163 10.41 12.78 16.73
N VAL A 164 10.10 11.86 15.81
CA VAL A 164 8.77 11.29 15.61
C VAL A 164 8.74 9.87 16.18
N GLU A 165 7.60 9.46 16.69
CA GLU A 165 7.36 8.10 17.18
C GLU A 165 6.51 7.29 16.18
N SER A 166 6.65 5.96 16.23
CA SER A 166 5.75 5.03 15.53
C SER A 166 4.91 4.25 16.54
N LEU A 167 3.66 3.99 16.17
CA LEU A 167 2.68 3.28 17.00
C LEU A 167 2.72 1.77 16.77
N PHE A 168 3.18 1.34 15.59
CA PHE A 168 3.30 -0.06 15.23
C PHE A 168 4.24 -0.22 14.02
N LYS A 169 4.67 -1.46 13.79
CA LYS A 169 5.37 -1.79 12.54
C LYS A 169 4.43 -1.58 11.37
N SER A 170 4.87 -0.80 10.38
CA SER A 170 4.14 -0.69 9.11
C SER A 170 3.95 -2.06 8.48
N ASN A 171 2.82 -2.21 7.79
CA ASN A 171 2.46 -3.42 7.08
C ASN A 171 1.64 -3.03 5.85
N THR A 172 1.29 -4.02 5.04
CA THR A 172 0.64 -3.78 3.75
C THR A 172 -0.82 -4.18 3.74
N ASN A 173 -1.44 -4.31 4.91
CA ASN A 173 -2.85 -4.63 4.99
C ASN A 173 -3.68 -3.45 4.50
N GLY A 174 -4.64 -3.71 3.62
CA GLY A 174 -5.52 -2.67 3.05
C GLY A 174 -4.94 -1.91 1.85
N LEU A 175 -3.65 -2.06 1.53
CA LEU A 175 -3.10 -1.56 0.27
C LEU A 175 -3.67 -2.34 -0.91
N ALA A 176 -4.01 -1.62 -1.98
CA ALA A 176 -4.51 -2.21 -3.22
C ALA A 176 -4.19 -1.31 -4.42
N SER A 177 -3.95 -1.93 -5.56
CA SER A 177 -4.02 -1.27 -6.88
C SER A 177 -5.17 -1.84 -7.70
N GLY A 178 -5.65 -1.07 -8.69
CA GLY A 178 -6.85 -1.38 -9.47
C GLY A 178 -6.82 -0.84 -10.88
#